data_AF-A0A353Z123-F1
#
_entry.id   AF-A0A353Z123-F1
#
_cell.length_a   1.000
_cell.length_b   1.000
_cell.length_c   1.000
_cell.angle_alpha   90.00
_cell.angle_beta   90.00
_cell.angle_gamma   90.00
#
_symmetry.space_group_name_H-M   'P 1'
#
loop_
_entity.id
_entity.type
_entity.pdbx_description
1 polymer ?
#
loop_
_entity_poly.entity_id
_entity_poly.type
_entity_poly.pdbx_seq_one_letter_code
_entity_poly.pdbx_strand_id
1 'polypeptide(L)'
;IDESVEESLKSDRPILLLINLTGVFAVPEFMEKSKEAGKKTKNIIKKQAMVGVNSTAKKILLNAYNYFTGSNTKAFDDEESAKEWLVKD
;
A
#
# COMPACT_ATOMS: atom_id res chain seq x y z
N ILE A 1 -11.91 -1.48 -2.87
CA ILE A 1 -10.58 -1.92 -3.38
C ILE A 1 -10.65 -2.09 -4.89
N ASP A 2 -11.67 -2.78 -5.43
CA ASP A 2 -11.74 -3.04 -6.87
C ASP A 2 -11.85 -1.78 -7.73
N GLU A 3 -12.73 -0.83 -7.42
CA GLU A 3 -12.88 0.40 -8.22
C GLU A 3 -11.58 1.24 -8.28
N SER A 4 -10.90 1.43 -7.15
CA SER A 4 -9.62 2.14 -7.10
C SER A 4 -8.50 1.43 -7.87
N VAL A 5 -8.54 0.10 -7.94
CA VAL A 5 -7.57 -0.70 -8.70
C VAL A 5 -7.85 -0.58 -10.19
N GLU A 6 -9.11 -0.69 -10.61
CA GLU A 6 -9.52 -0.52 -12.01
C GLU A 6 -9.14 0.87 -12.53
N GLU A 7 -9.38 1.91 -11.74
CA GLU A 7 -9.01 3.27 -12.14
C GLU A 7 -7.49 3.43 -12.25
N SER A 8 -6.73 2.83 -11.33
CA SER A 8 -5.27 2.83 -11.41
C SER A 8 -4.77 2.16 -12.70
N LEU A 9 -5.40 1.07 -13.12
CA LEU A 9 -5.03 0.33 -14.34
C LEU A 9 -5.30 1.09 -15.65
N LYS A 10 -6.17 2.10 -15.63
CA LYS A 10 -6.43 2.99 -16.78
C LYS A 10 -5.42 4.14 -16.88
N SER A 11 -4.55 4.31 -15.89
CA SER A 11 -3.55 5.39 -15.88
C SER A 11 -2.35 5.04 -16.76
N ASP A 12 -2.05 5.89 -17.72
CA ASP A 12 -0.78 5.86 -18.49
C ASP A 12 0.41 6.45 -17.72
N ARG A 13 0.21 6.86 -16.46
CA ARG A 13 1.22 7.50 -15.62
C ARG A 13 1.59 6.63 -14.42
N PRO A 14 2.88 6.60 -14.01
CA PRO A 14 3.29 5.96 -12.77
C PRO A 14 2.57 6.57 -11.56
N ILE A 15 2.07 5.71 -10.67
CA ILE A 15 1.25 6.09 -9.52
C ILE A 15 2.11 6.15 -8.25
N LEU A 16 1.91 7.20 -7.47
CA LEU A 16 2.34 7.30 -6.08
C LEU A 16 1.15 6.95 -5.20
N LEU A 17 1.26 5.87 -4.42
CA LEU A 17 0.15 5.36 -3.62
C LEU A 17 0.38 5.60 -2.13
N LEU A 18 -0.58 6.24 -1.48
CA LEU A 18 -0.66 6.40 -0.04
C LEU A 18 -1.87 5.62 0.49
N ILE A 19 -1.66 4.79 1.51
CA ILE A 19 -2.73 4.05 2.18
C ILE A 19 -2.72 4.41 3.66
N ASN A 20 -3.84 4.95 4.16
CA ASN A 20 -3.99 5.27 5.58
C ASN A 20 -4.80 4.17 6.28
N LEU A 21 -4.15 3.45 7.20
CA LEU A 21 -4.73 2.35 8.00
C LEU A 21 -4.92 2.74 9.47
N THR A 22 -5.01 4.05 9.76
CA THR A 22 -5.29 4.53 11.12
C THR A 22 -6.70 4.12 11.55
N GLY A 23 -6.84 3.64 12.79
CA GLY A 23 -8.15 3.25 13.34
C GLY A 23 -8.76 1.96 12.78
N VAL A 24 -8.10 1.26 11.86
CA VAL A 24 -8.61 -0.02 11.30
C VAL A 24 -7.85 -1.24 11.82
N PHE A 25 -8.48 -2.40 11.75
CA PHE A 25 -7.88 -3.71 12.01
C PHE A 25 -7.97 -4.59 10.75
N ALA A 26 -6.96 -5.42 10.54
CA ALA A 26 -6.93 -6.33 9.41
C ALA A 26 -7.71 -7.61 9.72
N VAL A 27 -8.50 -8.08 8.76
CA VAL A 27 -9.15 -9.40 8.76
C VAL A 27 -8.50 -10.29 7.69
N PRO A 28 -8.59 -11.63 7.79
CA PRO A 28 -7.94 -12.53 6.82
C PRO A 28 -8.29 -12.23 5.35
N GLU A 29 -9.57 -11.96 5.07
CA GLU A 29 -10.05 -11.61 3.73
C GLU A 29 -9.39 -10.35 3.16
N PHE A 30 -9.09 -9.37 4.01
CA PHE A 30 -8.39 -8.15 3.60
C PHE A 30 -6.99 -8.46 3.07
N MET A 31 -6.29 -9.44 3.66
CA MET A 31 -4.94 -9.82 3.22
C MET A 31 -4.96 -10.51 1.86
N GLU A 32 -5.96 -11.35 1.59
CA GLU A 32 -6.11 -12.00 0.30
C GLU A 32 -6.36 -10.97 -0.82
N LYS A 33 -7.38 -10.13 -0.62
CA LYS A 33 -7.73 -9.05 -1.57
C LYS A 33 -6.57 -8.07 -1.79
N SER A 34 -5.84 -7.72 -0.73
CA SER A 34 -4.67 -6.83 -0.85
C SER A 34 -3.55 -7.47 -1.65
N LYS A 35 -3.27 -8.77 -1.47
CA LYS A 35 -2.26 -9.49 -2.26
C LYS A 35 -2.61 -9.51 -3.74
N GLU A 36 -3.87 -9.80 -4.07
CA GLU A 36 -4.33 -9.82 -5.46
C GLU A 36 -4.23 -8.44 -6.10
N ALA A 37 -4.74 -7.40 -5.42
CA ALA A 37 -4.66 -6.03 -5.88
C ALA A 37 -3.19 -5.60 -6.10
N GLY A 38 -2.32 -5.84 -5.12
CA GLY A 38 -0.90 -5.49 -5.20
C GLY A 38 -0.18 -6.18 -6.35
N LYS A 39 -0.51 -7.45 -6.65
CA LYS A 39 0.04 -8.16 -7.81
C LYS A 39 -0.44 -7.56 -9.14
N LYS A 40 -1.71 -7.14 -9.23
CA LYS A 40 -2.29 -6.53 -10.44
C LYS A 40 -1.70 -5.15 -10.71
N THR A 41 -1.43 -4.35 -9.68
CA THR A 41 -1.00 -2.95 -9.81
C THR A 41 0.51 -2.73 -9.68
N LYS A 42 1.31 -3.77 -9.38
CA LYS A 42 2.76 -3.62 -9.13
C LYS A 42 3.53 -2.89 -10.24
N ASN A 43 3.10 -3.04 -11.51
CA ASN A 43 3.82 -2.48 -12.66
C ASN A 43 3.54 -0.98 -12.87
N ILE A 44 2.45 -0.47 -12.28
CA ILE A 44 2.04 0.94 -12.43
C ILE A 44 2.33 1.76 -11.17
N ILE A 45 2.50 1.11 -10.01
CA ILE A 45 2.85 1.79 -8.76
C ILE A 45 4.37 2.02 -8.72
N LYS A 46 4.78 3.30 -8.71
CA LYS A 46 6.19 3.72 -8.60
C LYS A 46 6.67 3.67 -7.15
N LYS A 47 5.89 4.24 -6.23
CA LYS A 47 6.21 4.29 -4.78
C LYS A 47 4.93 4.10 -3.97
N GLN A 48 5.05 3.38 -2.86
CA GLN A 48 3.92 3.07 -1.99
C GLN A 48 4.27 3.37 -0.53
N ALA A 49 3.41 4.14 0.13
CA ALA A 49 3.52 4.50 1.54
C ALA A 49 2.28 4.06 2.32
N MET A 50 2.48 3.67 3.58
CA MET A 50 1.40 3.32 4.51
C MET A 50 1.52 4.10 5.82
N VAL A 51 0.39 4.56 6.33
CA VAL A 51 0.27 5.19 7.66
C VAL A 51 -0.61 4.33 8.56
N GLY A 52 -0.41 4.39 9.88
CA GLY A 52 -1.23 3.64 10.83
C GLY A 52 -0.81 2.19 11.07
N VAL A 53 0.45 1.85 10.73
CA VAL A 53 1.08 0.54 10.94
C VAL A 53 1.70 0.44 12.35
N ASN A 54 0.90 0.80 13.37
CA ASN A 54 1.42 1.13 14.70
C ASN A 54 1.56 -0.10 15.62
N SER A 55 0.98 -1.24 15.23
CA SER A 55 1.02 -2.48 16.00
C SER A 55 1.98 -3.50 15.40
N THR A 56 2.55 -4.37 16.24
CA THR A 56 3.40 -5.49 15.80
C THR A 56 2.69 -6.36 14.77
N ALA A 57 1.40 -6.63 14.94
CA ALA A 57 0.61 -7.40 13.98
C ALA A 57 0.56 -6.71 12.60
N LYS A 58 0.29 -5.39 12.54
CA LYS A 58 0.28 -4.66 11.26
C LYS A 58 1.66 -4.64 10.59
N LYS A 59 2.74 -4.55 11.37
CA LYS A 59 4.12 -4.64 10.83
C LYS A 59 4.40 -6.00 10.21
N ILE A 60 3.97 -7.09 10.86
CA ILE A 60 4.10 -8.45 10.30
C ILE A 60 3.30 -8.58 9.00
N LEU A 61 2.06 -8.07 8.97
CA LEU A 61 1.22 -8.12 7.77
C LEU A 61 1.80 -7.30 6.61
N LEU A 62 2.37 -6.12 6.88
CA LEU A 62 3.06 -5.31 5.89
C LEU A 62 4.26 -6.06 5.29
N ASN A 63 5.09 -6.68 6.13
CA ASN A 63 6.23 -7.46 5.66
C ASN A 63 5.78 -8.64 4.77
N ALA A 64 4.72 -9.33 5.17
CA ALA A 64 4.13 -10.40 4.35
C ALA A 64 3.59 -9.86 3.02
N TYR A 65 2.87 -8.74 3.03
CA TYR A 65 2.37 -8.09 1.83
C TYR A 65 3.51 -7.74 0.85
N ASN A 66 4.58 -7.10 1.34
CA ASN A 66 5.75 -6.76 0.52
C ASN A 66 6.40 -8.01 -0.08
N TYR A 67 6.58 -9.06 0.72
CA TYR A 67 7.14 -10.34 0.26
C TYR A 67 6.29 -10.99 -0.86
N PHE A 68 4.98 -11.09 -0.68
CA PHE A 68 4.11 -11.78 -1.64
C PHE A 68 3.82 -11.00 -2.92
N THR A 69 3.86 -9.67 -2.86
CA THR A 69 3.56 -8.80 -4.01
C THR A 69 4.82 -8.35 -4.75
N GLY A 70 5.99 -8.44 -4.11
CA GLY A 70 7.22 -7.79 -4.57
C GLY A 70 7.19 -6.27 -4.43
N SER A 71 6.21 -5.72 -3.69
CA SER A 71 6.15 -4.30 -3.36
C SER A 71 7.21 -3.93 -2.34
N ASN A 72 7.61 -2.66 -2.33
CA ASN A 72 8.48 -2.06 -1.33
C ASN A 72 7.73 -0.96 -0.57
N THR A 73 6.57 -1.32 -0.01
CA THR A 73 5.74 -0.37 0.74
C THR A 73 6.43 0.02 2.04
N LYS A 74 6.57 1.33 2.26
CA LYS A 74 7.19 1.88 3.46
C LYS A 74 6.14 2.39 4.44
N ALA A 75 6.28 2.05 5.72
CA ALA A 75 5.43 2.58 6.78
C ALA A 75 5.95 3.92 7.29
N PHE A 76 5.02 4.79 7.69
CA PHE A 76 5.24 6.11 8.28
C PHE A 76 4.32 6.29 9.49
N ASP A 77 4.73 7.16 10.41
CA ASP A 77 3.96 7.47 11.61
C ASP A 77 2.82 8.46 11.32
N ASP A 78 2.99 9.32 10.32
CA ASP A 78 2.03 10.36 9.94
C ASP A 78 1.91 10.51 8.40
N GLU A 79 0.85 11.20 7.99
CA GLU A 79 0.51 11.38 6.58
C GLU A 79 1.41 12.38 5.84
N GLU A 80 1.92 13.38 6.54
CA GLU A 80 2.73 14.45 5.95
C GLU A 80 4.09 13.91 5.54
N SER A 81 4.78 13.21 6.46
CA SER A 81 6.07 12.56 6.18
C SER A 81 5.97 11.50 5.07
N ALA A 82 4.84 10.79 5.00
CA ALA A 82 4.56 9.84 3.93
C ALA A 82 4.44 10.54 2.56
N LYS A 83 3.70 11.66 2.49
CA LYS A 83 3.54 12.45 1.26
C LYS A 83 4.85 13.06 0.79
N GLU A 84 5.61 13.66 1.70
CA GLU A 84 6.94 14.21 1.40
C GLU A 84 7.87 13.13 0.82
N TRP A 85 7.89 11.94 1.43
CA TRP A 85 8.68 10.85 0.91
C TRP A 85 8.20 10.36 -0.46
N LEU A 86 6.89 10.32 -0.72
CA LEU A 86 6.33 9.86 -1.99
C LEU A 86 6.76 10.75 -3.16
N VAL A 87 6.75 12.07 -2.98
CA VAL A 87 7.05 13.04 -4.05
C VAL A 87 8.55 13.31 -4.25
N LYS A 88 9.38 12.95 -3.27
CA LYS A 88 10.85 13.06 -3.39
C LYS A 88 11.38 12.00 -4.36
N ASP A 89 12.36 12.34 -5.17
CA ASP A 89 13.01 11.41 -6.11
C ASP A 89 13.73 10.26 -5.39
#